data_AF-A0A6H0SCU9-F1
#
_entry.id   AF-A0A6H0SCU9-F1
#
_cell.length_a   1.000
_cell.length_b   1.000
_cell.length_c   1.000
_cell.angle_alpha   90.00
_cell.angle_beta   90.00
_cell.angle_gamma   90.00
#
_symmetry.space_group_name_H-M   'P 1'
#
loop_
_entity.id
_entity.type
_entity.pdbx_description
1 polymer ?
#
loop_
_entity_poly.entity_id
_entity_poly.type
_entity_poly.pdbx_seq_one_letter_code
_entity_poly.pdbx_strand_id
1 'polypeptide(L)'
;MDDHKQRAVSRGLFIVTAVVAALYLPLALNYTWPLFHPEVTNWQDGINTAINGRGYALDEGSVQSVRHAAYAEHRVVLLVHTTLGALALALALFQFSARLRTRRPAAHRWIGRAYLALMSVSMLTALIFLYATPPAEHFIGPAFETQLRALAIATFASAWYAVYAIRKRDVISHRAWMTYSIAFMLTAPLLRFIWIGIQPLIPQHDLLTNIGVASLILGVVAPGAAAAAFMVSQRPPPDDVTTPVPAWRYGAAVAVAVAGSLTYTAMTLRLPEPIPHTLVAFHLVPLWIAIALAAVGVARSRKRRDTARERQWRWLLWGFTAAPVSVTLFSLIVPPTFTAADAIIAGGMDGAGIPITICFGVVVHAAARMRTDEPHQPRLSTAETPSAV
;
A
#
# COMPACT_ATOMS: atom_id res chain seq x y z
N MET A 1 2.96 28.81 -9.70
CA MET A 1 3.57 28.60 -8.36
C MET A 1 3.81 27.10 -8.10
N ASP A 2 4.47 26.36 -9.02
CA ASP A 2 4.15 24.93 -9.22
C ASP A 2 5.32 23.93 -9.25
N ASP A 3 6.49 24.32 -9.74
CA ASP A 3 7.62 23.38 -9.88
C ASP A 3 8.32 23.10 -8.53
N HIS A 4 8.39 24.11 -7.64
CA HIS A 4 9.06 23.97 -6.33
C HIS A 4 8.35 22.94 -5.42
N LYS A 5 7.02 22.97 -5.33
CA LYS A 5 6.25 22.01 -4.51
C LYS A 5 6.34 20.59 -5.05
N GLN A 6 6.28 20.41 -6.38
CA GLN A 6 6.39 19.10 -6.99
C GLN A 6 7.79 18.50 -6.81
N ARG A 7 8.83 19.34 -6.90
CA ARG A 7 10.21 18.95 -6.57
C ARG A 7 10.37 18.60 -5.10
N ALA A 8 9.75 19.34 -4.19
CA ALA A 8 9.78 19.04 -2.75
C ALA A 8 9.13 17.68 -2.42
N VAL A 9 7.96 17.39 -3.01
CA VAL A 9 7.28 16.09 -2.84
C VAL A 9 8.11 14.94 -3.41
N SER A 10 8.67 15.11 -4.62
CA SER A 10 9.56 14.12 -5.23
C SER A 10 10.82 13.88 -4.40
N ARG A 11 11.41 14.92 -3.80
CA ARG A 11 12.54 14.80 -2.88
C ARG A 11 12.15 14.09 -1.58
N GLY A 12 11.01 14.42 -0.99
CA GLY A 12 10.52 13.77 0.22
C GLY A 12 10.29 12.27 0.01
N LEU A 13 9.59 11.90 -1.06
CA LEU A 13 9.39 10.50 -1.42
C LEU A 13 10.72 9.77 -1.65
N PHE A 14 11.65 10.42 -2.36
CA PHE A 14 12.98 9.85 -2.57
C PHE A 14 13.72 9.61 -1.24
N ILE A 15 13.75 10.59 -0.33
CA ILE A 15 14.45 10.46 0.95
C ILE A 15 13.82 9.34 1.79
N VAL A 16 12.49 9.31 1.89
CA VAL A 16 11.78 8.27 2.65
C VAL A 16 12.07 6.88 2.08
N THR A 17 11.94 6.71 0.77
CA THR A 17 12.26 5.44 0.12
C THR A 17 13.75 5.07 0.28
N ALA A 18 14.66 6.04 0.28
CA ALA A 18 16.09 5.79 0.44
C ALA A 18 16.42 5.32 1.87
N VAL A 19 15.84 5.96 2.89
CA VAL A 19 15.99 5.54 4.29
C VAL A 19 15.45 4.14 4.49
N VAL A 20 14.24 3.86 3.97
CA VAL A 20 13.64 2.53 4.02
C VAL A 20 14.54 1.51 3.33
N ALA A 21 15.04 1.80 2.12
CA ALA A 21 15.94 0.91 1.41
C ALA A 21 17.25 0.67 2.19
N ALA A 22 17.87 1.71 2.73
CA ALA A 22 19.13 1.59 3.47
C ALA A 22 19.00 0.71 4.73
N LEU A 23 17.89 0.84 5.45
CA LEU A 23 17.65 0.08 6.68
C LEU A 23 17.14 -1.34 6.40
N TYR A 24 16.32 -1.51 5.36
CA TYR A 24 15.62 -2.77 5.10
C TYR A 24 16.39 -3.72 4.18
N LEU A 25 17.10 -3.19 3.18
CA LEU A 25 17.77 -4.01 2.16
C LEU A 25 18.77 -5.02 2.77
N PRO A 26 19.64 -4.63 3.73
CA PRO A 26 20.56 -5.58 4.33
C PRO A 26 19.84 -6.69 5.09
N LEU A 27 18.75 -6.35 5.80
CA LEU A 27 17.94 -7.32 6.54
C LEU A 27 17.26 -8.31 5.60
N ALA A 28 16.67 -7.81 4.51
CA ALA A 28 15.98 -8.64 3.52
C ALA A 28 16.93 -9.60 2.79
N LEU A 29 18.14 -9.16 2.47
CA LEU A 29 19.16 -9.99 1.80
C LEU A 29 19.76 -11.04 2.75
N ASN A 30 19.89 -10.73 4.04
CA ASN A 30 20.40 -11.66 5.04
C ASN A 30 19.33 -12.68 5.49
N TYR A 31 18.04 -12.32 5.49
CA TYR A 31 16.97 -13.08 6.15
C TYR A 31 16.91 -14.59 5.81
N THR A 32 17.12 -14.96 4.54
CA THR A 32 17.06 -16.38 4.13
C THR A 32 18.40 -17.09 4.20
N TRP A 33 19.52 -16.37 4.39
CA TRP A 33 20.85 -16.95 4.40
C TRP A 33 21.06 -18.00 5.50
N PRO A 34 20.56 -17.80 6.74
CA PRO A 34 20.63 -18.81 7.80
C PRO A 34 19.96 -20.15 7.46
N LEU A 35 19.05 -20.20 6.47
CA LEU A 35 18.41 -21.44 6.01
C LEU A 35 19.33 -22.33 5.14
N PHE A 36 20.42 -21.75 4.62
CA PHE A 36 21.47 -22.44 3.86
C PHE A 36 22.72 -22.65 4.70
N HIS A 37 23.00 -21.69 5.58
CA HIS A 37 24.21 -21.58 6.40
C HIS A 37 23.81 -21.32 7.86
N PRO A 38 23.46 -22.36 8.64
CA PRO A 38 22.97 -22.22 10.01
C PRO A 38 23.92 -21.47 10.96
N GLU A 39 25.21 -21.42 10.63
CA GLU A 39 26.24 -20.67 11.33
C GLU A 39 26.10 -19.15 11.19
N VAL A 40 25.37 -18.67 10.18
CA VAL A 40 25.18 -17.23 9.93
C VAL A 40 24.03 -16.71 10.78
N THR A 41 24.27 -15.59 11.45
CA THR A 41 23.26 -14.91 12.26
C THR A 41 22.18 -14.26 11.39
N ASN A 42 20.91 -14.40 11.80
CA ASN A 42 19.80 -13.60 11.26
C ASN A 42 19.84 -12.19 11.87
N TRP A 43 20.16 -11.18 11.06
CA TRP A 43 20.26 -9.79 11.51
C TRP A 43 18.92 -9.20 11.94
N GLN A 44 17.82 -9.59 11.29
CA GLN A 44 16.49 -9.13 11.66
C GLN A 44 16.13 -9.63 13.06
N ASP A 45 16.36 -10.92 13.33
CA ASP A 45 16.08 -11.52 14.64
C ASP A 45 17.03 -10.98 15.70
N GLY A 46 18.29 -10.68 15.33
CA GLY A 46 19.24 -10.01 16.21
C GLY A 46 18.78 -8.62 16.65
N ILE A 47 18.32 -7.78 15.71
CA ILE A 47 17.75 -6.46 16.01
C ILE A 47 16.50 -6.61 16.87
N ASN A 48 15.60 -7.53 16.51
CA ASN A 48 14.38 -7.74 17.27
C ASN A 48 14.67 -8.24 18.71
N THR A 49 15.65 -9.13 18.87
CA THR A 49 16.12 -9.61 20.18
C THR A 49 16.69 -8.47 21.01
N ALA A 50 17.45 -7.57 20.39
CA ALA A 50 18.03 -6.42 21.09
C ALA A 50 16.97 -5.41 21.58
N ILE A 51 15.85 -5.27 20.85
CA ILE A 51 14.79 -4.31 21.18
C ILE A 51 13.75 -4.93 22.11
N ASN A 52 13.27 -6.12 21.79
CA ASN A 52 12.09 -6.75 22.40
C ASN A 52 12.42 -7.98 23.27
N GLY A 53 13.69 -8.38 23.34
CA GLY A 53 14.12 -9.57 24.06
C GLY A 53 14.00 -10.86 23.23
N ARG A 54 14.78 -11.87 23.64
CA ARG A 54 14.86 -13.15 22.94
C ARG A 54 13.53 -13.90 22.90
N GLY A 55 12.77 -13.85 24.00
CA GLY A 55 11.52 -14.60 24.10
C GLY A 55 10.50 -14.19 23.04
N TYR A 56 10.26 -12.89 22.91
CA TYR A 56 9.41 -12.36 21.85
C TYR A 56 9.95 -12.65 20.44
N ALA A 57 11.28 -12.60 20.27
CA ALA A 57 11.89 -12.72 18.96
C ALA A 57 11.94 -14.15 18.41
N LEU A 58 12.15 -15.15 19.26
CA LEU A 58 12.53 -16.51 18.84
C LEU A 58 11.70 -17.63 19.46
N ASP A 59 10.97 -17.40 20.55
CA ASP A 59 10.25 -18.47 21.25
C ASP A 59 8.85 -18.70 20.63
N GLU A 60 7.93 -19.32 21.36
CA GLU A 60 6.58 -19.67 20.88
C GLU A 60 5.83 -18.45 20.34
N GLY A 61 5.15 -18.61 19.19
CA GLY A 61 4.43 -17.53 18.51
C GLY A 61 5.33 -16.60 17.69
N SER A 62 6.64 -16.87 17.60
CA SER A 62 7.56 -16.23 16.65
C SER A 62 7.47 -16.83 15.24
N VAL A 63 7.90 -16.09 14.22
CA VAL A 63 8.04 -16.64 12.85
C VAL A 63 9.01 -17.83 12.84
N GLN A 64 10.09 -17.76 13.62
CA GLN A 64 11.05 -18.84 13.71
C GLN A 64 10.43 -20.12 14.32
N SER A 65 9.58 -20.01 15.34
CA SER A 65 8.92 -21.19 15.91
C SER A 65 7.87 -21.82 14.97
N VAL A 66 7.06 -21.01 14.28
CA VAL A 66 5.88 -21.51 13.53
C VAL A 66 6.15 -21.76 12.05
N ARG A 67 7.15 -21.11 11.44
CA ARG A 67 7.39 -21.18 9.98
C ARG A 67 8.72 -21.77 9.57
N HIS A 68 9.64 -22.06 10.48
CA HIS A 68 10.99 -22.46 10.12
C HIS A 68 11.04 -23.70 9.22
N ALA A 69 10.25 -24.73 9.50
CA ALA A 69 10.22 -25.95 8.68
C ALA A 69 9.78 -25.67 7.23
N ALA A 70 8.65 -24.97 7.06
CA ALA A 70 8.16 -24.57 5.73
C ALA A 70 9.16 -23.66 5.01
N TYR A 71 9.85 -22.77 5.73
CA TYR A 71 10.87 -21.92 5.16
C TYR A 71 12.12 -22.70 4.73
N ALA A 72 12.53 -23.70 5.51
CA ALA A 72 13.66 -24.57 5.17
C ALA A 72 13.35 -25.44 3.94
N GLU A 73 12.15 -26.01 3.85
CA GLU A 73 11.71 -26.81 2.70
C GLU A 73 11.69 -25.99 1.40
N HIS A 74 11.20 -24.75 1.47
CA HIS A 74 11.08 -23.86 0.30
C HIS A 74 12.13 -22.74 0.26
N ARG A 75 13.29 -22.95 0.89
CA ARG A 75 14.34 -21.94 1.07
C ARG A 75 14.82 -21.27 -0.22
N VAL A 76 14.84 -22.00 -1.35
CA VAL A 76 15.24 -21.44 -2.66
C VAL A 76 14.19 -20.46 -3.17
N VAL A 77 12.91 -20.81 -3.07
CA VAL A 77 11.80 -19.94 -3.50
C VAL A 77 11.80 -18.65 -2.66
N LEU A 78 12.01 -18.78 -1.35
CA LEU A 78 12.12 -17.63 -0.45
C LEU A 78 13.36 -16.78 -0.72
N LEU A 79 14.51 -17.38 -0.99
CA LEU A 79 15.72 -16.64 -1.35
C LEU A 79 15.50 -15.80 -2.61
N VAL A 80 14.88 -16.39 -3.64
CA VAL A 80 14.54 -15.67 -4.89
C VAL A 80 13.55 -14.55 -4.60
N HIS A 81 12.47 -14.83 -3.86
CA HIS A 81 11.48 -13.82 -3.49
C HIS A 81 12.10 -12.62 -2.77
N THR A 82 12.83 -12.88 -1.68
CA THR A 82 13.40 -11.87 -0.78
C THR A 82 14.50 -11.07 -1.48
N THR A 83 15.42 -11.74 -2.18
CA THR A 83 16.53 -11.08 -2.89
C THR A 83 16.02 -10.20 -4.03
N LEU A 84 15.16 -10.74 -4.90
CA LEU A 84 14.66 -9.97 -6.04
C LEU A 84 13.72 -8.84 -5.58
N GLY A 85 12.93 -9.06 -4.52
CA GLY A 85 12.08 -8.03 -3.92
C GLY A 85 12.89 -6.89 -3.30
N ALA A 86 13.97 -7.23 -2.59
CA ALA A 86 14.93 -6.29 -2.03
C ALA A 86 15.57 -5.43 -3.13
N LEU A 87 16.11 -6.07 -4.18
CA LEU A 87 16.70 -5.36 -5.32
C LEU A 87 15.67 -4.50 -6.06
N ALA A 88 14.44 -4.99 -6.25
CA ALA A 88 13.37 -4.20 -6.84
C ALA A 88 13.07 -2.94 -6.01
N LEU A 89 12.94 -3.04 -4.69
CA LEU A 89 12.75 -1.89 -3.81
C LEU A 89 13.90 -0.87 -3.92
N ALA A 90 15.15 -1.33 -4.02
CA ALA A 90 16.29 -0.45 -4.26
C ALA A 90 16.18 0.30 -5.60
N LEU A 91 15.72 -0.37 -6.67
CA LEU A 91 15.48 0.27 -7.96
C LEU A 91 14.28 1.23 -7.95
N ALA A 92 13.27 0.95 -7.13
CA ALA A 92 12.07 1.78 -7.00
C ALA A 92 12.40 3.20 -6.52
N LEU A 93 13.44 3.36 -5.68
CA LEU A 93 13.94 4.66 -5.24
C LEU A 93 14.19 5.63 -6.41
N PHE A 94 14.81 5.13 -7.46
CA PHE A 94 15.18 5.93 -8.63
C PHE A 94 13.96 6.29 -9.49
N GLN A 95 12.83 5.59 -9.36
CA GLN A 95 11.60 5.86 -10.12
C GLN A 95 10.94 7.19 -9.70
N PHE A 96 11.11 7.61 -8.45
CA PHE A 96 10.58 8.89 -7.96
C PHE A 96 11.48 10.10 -8.26
N SER A 97 12.67 9.89 -8.83
CA SER A 97 13.60 10.98 -9.15
C SER A 97 13.15 11.77 -10.39
N ALA A 98 12.62 12.98 -10.15
CA ALA A 98 12.26 13.89 -11.23
C ALA A 98 13.45 14.22 -12.16
N ARG A 99 14.67 14.35 -11.58
CA ARG A 99 15.90 14.65 -12.32
C ARG A 99 16.29 13.51 -13.27
N LEU A 100 16.18 12.27 -12.82
CA LEU A 100 16.49 11.10 -13.65
C LEU A 100 15.53 11.03 -14.84
N ARG A 101 14.23 11.22 -14.58
CA ARG A 101 13.18 11.17 -15.60
C ARG A 101 13.33 12.25 -16.68
N THR A 102 13.78 13.46 -16.32
CA THR A 102 13.93 14.57 -17.29
C THR A 102 15.30 14.61 -17.96
N ARG A 103 16.39 14.37 -17.22
CA ARG A 103 17.76 14.49 -17.76
C ARG A 103 18.29 13.22 -18.41
N ARG A 104 17.83 12.04 -17.97
CA ARG A 104 18.30 10.74 -18.48
C ARG A 104 17.11 9.77 -18.67
N PRO A 105 16.19 10.06 -19.62
CA PRO A 105 14.98 9.26 -19.82
C PRO A 105 15.27 7.80 -20.19
N ALA A 106 16.35 7.53 -20.91
CA ALA A 106 16.78 6.15 -21.22
C ALA A 106 17.12 5.36 -19.96
N ALA A 107 17.87 5.96 -19.03
CA ALA A 107 18.21 5.33 -17.75
C ALA A 107 16.96 5.07 -16.90
N HIS A 108 16.05 6.05 -16.82
CA HIS A 108 14.76 5.86 -16.13
C HIS A 108 13.99 4.65 -16.67
N ARG A 109 13.90 4.50 -18.00
CA ARG A 109 13.21 3.38 -18.65
C ARG A 109 13.88 2.04 -18.35
N TRP A 110 15.20 1.94 -18.46
CA TRP A 110 15.91 0.70 -18.18
C TRP A 110 15.82 0.28 -16.71
N ILE A 111 15.95 1.21 -15.78
CA ILE A 111 15.75 0.96 -14.34
C ILE A 111 14.30 0.52 -14.09
N GLY A 112 13.32 1.16 -14.74
CA GLY A 112 11.91 0.76 -14.63
C GLY A 112 11.65 -0.65 -15.16
N ARG A 113 12.29 -1.05 -16.27
CA ARG A 113 12.21 -2.42 -16.82
C ARG A 113 12.84 -3.45 -15.88
N ALA A 114 14.01 -3.14 -15.33
CA ALA A 114 14.68 -4.00 -14.36
C ALA A 114 13.83 -4.15 -13.09
N TYR A 115 13.29 -3.05 -12.54
CA TYR A 115 12.33 -3.08 -11.43
C TYR A 115 11.16 -4.01 -11.74
N LEU A 116 10.51 -3.85 -12.91
CA LEU A 116 9.34 -4.65 -13.27
C LEU A 116 9.65 -6.13 -13.37
N ALA A 117 10.79 -6.50 -13.95
CA ALA A 117 11.22 -7.89 -14.06
C ALA A 117 11.48 -8.51 -12.68
N LEU A 118 12.29 -7.84 -11.84
CA LEU A 118 12.63 -8.31 -10.50
C LEU A 118 11.39 -8.42 -9.61
N MET A 119 10.53 -7.39 -9.60
CA MET A 119 9.27 -7.39 -8.86
C MET A 119 8.35 -8.51 -9.35
N SER A 120 8.22 -8.72 -10.66
CA SER A 120 7.35 -9.76 -11.20
C SER A 120 7.79 -11.16 -10.76
N VAL A 121 9.08 -11.48 -10.87
CA VAL A 121 9.61 -12.78 -10.43
C VAL A 121 9.49 -12.93 -8.92
N SER A 122 9.76 -11.87 -8.15
CA SER A 122 9.58 -11.86 -6.69
C SER A 122 8.13 -12.14 -6.29
N MET A 123 7.14 -11.47 -6.90
CA MET A 123 5.73 -11.69 -6.56
C MET A 123 5.25 -13.09 -6.96
N LEU A 124 5.68 -13.60 -8.12
CA LEU A 124 5.33 -14.96 -8.56
C LEU A 124 5.91 -16.02 -7.62
N THR A 125 7.16 -15.88 -7.19
CA THR A 125 7.77 -16.80 -6.22
C THR A 125 7.13 -16.71 -4.84
N ALA A 126 6.70 -15.52 -4.41
CA ALA A 126 5.89 -15.37 -3.20
C ALA A 126 4.57 -16.14 -3.29
N LEU A 127 3.86 -16.02 -4.42
CA LEU A 127 2.61 -16.74 -4.65
C LEU A 127 2.83 -18.26 -4.69
N ILE A 128 3.89 -18.74 -5.36
CA ILE A 128 4.25 -20.16 -5.38
C ILE A 128 4.43 -20.68 -3.95
N PHE A 129 5.19 -19.96 -3.12
CA PHE A 129 5.36 -20.32 -1.71
C PHE A 129 4.01 -20.37 -0.98
N LEU A 130 3.20 -19.31 -1.07
CA LEU A 130 1.91 -19.19 -0.37
C LEU A 130 0.84 -20.21 -0.82
N TYR A 131 0.98 -20.83 -1.99
CA TYR A 131 0.10 -21.91 -2.44
C TYR A 131 0.69 -23.30 -2.21
N ALA A 132 2.02 -23.41 -2.04
CA ALA A 132 2.69 -24.67 -1.77
C ALA A 132 2.75 -25.00 -0.27
N THR A 133 2.64 -24.00 0.61
CA THR A 133 2.70 -24.19 2.06
C THR A 133 1.35 -24.01 2.75
N PRO A 134 1.05 -24.78 3.81
CA PRO A 134 -0.10 -24.52 4.64
C PRO A 134 0.03 -23.20 5.43
N PRO A 135 -1.09 -22.63 5.91
CA PRO A 135 -1.09 -21.51 6.85
C PRO A 135 -0.22 -21.73 8.08
N ALA A 136 0.27 -20.63 8.66
CA ALA A 136 0.93 -20.69 9.96
C ALA A 136 -0.02 -21.28 11.00
N GLU A 137 0.48 -22.15 11.88
CA GLU A 137 -0.28 -22.68 13.02
C GLU A 137 -0.48 -21.59 14.09
N HIS A 138 -1.32 -20.60 13.77
CA HIS A 138 -1.62 -19.44 14.59
C HIS A 138 -2.94 -18.81 14.11
N PHE A 139 -3.71 -18.18 15.01
CA PHE A 139 -5.02 -17.61 14.66
C PHE A 139 -4.95 -16.48 13.61
N ILE A 140 -3.79 -15.83 13.46
CA ILE A 140 -3.52 -14.84 12.40
C ILE A 140 -3.16 -15.50 11.06
N GLY A 141 -2.68 -16.75 11.07
CA GLY A 141 -2.04 -17.41 9.94
C GLY A 141 -2.84 -17.40 8.65
N PRO A 142 -4.07 -17.98 8.63
CA PRO A 142 -4.90 -18.05 7.43
C PRO A 142 -5.24 -16.67 6.84
N ALA A 143 -5.64 -15.72 7.70
CA ALA A 143 -5.97 -14.36 7.30
C ALA A 143 -4.75 -13.61 6.71
N PHE A 144 -3.59 -13.73 7.37
CA PHE A 144 -2.37 -13.08 6.92
C PHE A 144 -1.89 -13.60 5.57
N GLU A 145 -2.01 -14.90 5.30
CA GLU A 145 -1.67 -15.45 3.99
C GLU A 145 -2.59 -14.93 2.88
N THR A 146 -3.89 -14.81 3.14
CA THR A 146 -4.83 -14.21 2.18
C THR A 146 -4.40 -12.79 1.85
N GLN A 147 -4.00 -12.02 2.86
CA GLN A 147 -3.50 -10.67 2.64
C GLN A 147 -2.19 -10.66 1.84
N LEU A 148 -1.25 -11.55 2.13
CA LEU A 148 -0.01 -11.64 1.34
C LEU A 148 -0.29 -12.02 -0.13
N ARG A 149 -1.25 -12.93 -0.38
CA ARG A 149 -1.69 -13.28 -1.75
C ARG A 149 -2.33 -12.07 -2.44
N ALA A 150 -3.27 -11.39 -1.77
CA ALA A 150 -3.94 -10.21 -2.29
C ALA A 150 -2.95 -9.09 -2.60
N LEU A 151 -1.98 -8.85 -1.71
CA LEU A 151 -0.91 -7.88 -1.88
C LEU A 151 -0.01 -8.21 -3.07
N ALA A 152 0.40 -9.47 -3.22
CA ALA A 152 1.23 -9.90 -4.35
C ALA A 152 0.49 -9.69 -5.69
N ILE A 153 -0.78 -10.10 -5.76
CA ILE A 153 -1.65 -9.91 -6.93
C ILE A 153 -1.85 -8.42 -7.21
N ALA A 154 -2.17 -7.61 -6.20
CA ALA A 154 -2.42 -6.19 -6.36
C ALA A 154 -1.16 -5.42 -6.77
N THR A 155 0.01 -5.78 -6.23
CA THR A 155 1.33 -5.25 -6.63
C THR A 155 1.61 -5.54 -8.10
N PHE A 156 1.41 -6.79 -8.51
CA PHE A 156 1.62 -7.25 -9.88
C PHE A 156 0.64 -6.57 -10.85
N ALA A 157 -0.66 -6.61 -10.55
CA ALA A 157 -1.72 -6.05 -11.38
C ALA A 157 -1.57 -4.53 -11.56
N SER A 158 -1.30 -3.78 -10.49
CA SER A 158 -1.09 -2.33 -10.58
C SER A 158 0.16 -1.97 -11.39
N ALA A 159 1.26 -2.70 -11.24
CA ALA A 159 2.47 -2.49 -12.02
C ALA A 159 2.23 -2.72 -13.53
N TRP A 160 1.58 -3.83 -13.87
CA TRP A 160 1.30 -4.17 -15.27
C TRP A 160 0.22 -3.29 -15.89
N TYR A 161 -0.75 -2.82 -15.10
CA TYR A 161 -1.68 -1.78 -15.55
C TYR A 161 -0.95 -0.46 -15.82
N ALA A 162 0.05 -0.09 -15.00
CA ALA A 162 0.89 1.08 -15.27
C ALA A 162 1.67 0.95 -16.59
N VAL A 163 2.14 -0.26 -16.92
CA VAL A 163 2.79 -0.55 -18.22
C VAL A 163 1.79 -0.45 -19.37
N TYR A 164 0.58 -0.99 -19.20
CA TYR A 164 -0.49 -0.86 -20.17
C TYR A 164 -0.83 0.61 -20.46
N ALA A 165 -0.99 1.41 -19.40
CA ALA A 165 -1.29 2.83 -19.50
C ALA A 165 -0.21 3.61 -20.28
N ILE A 166 1.08 3.38 -19.98
CA ILE A 166 2.16 4.09 -20.69
C ILE A 166 2.27 3.66 -22.15
N ARG A 167 1.95 2.41 -22.49
CA ARG A 167 1.87 1.96 -23.90
C ARG A 167 0.75 2.68 -24.66
N LYS A 168 -0.34 3.02 -23.98
CA LYS A 168 -1.41 3.90 -24.48
C LYS A 168 -1.11 5.39 -24.39
N ARG A 169 0.12 5.77 -24.01
CA ARG A 169 0.56 7.17 -23.78
C ARG A 169 -0.21 7.88 -22.66
N ASP A 170 -0.91 7.15 -21.79
CA ASP A 170 -1.54 7.70 -20.60
C ASP A 170 -0.53 7.78 -19.44
N VAL A 171 0.15 8.93 -19.37
CA VAL A 171 1.17 9.20 -18.36
C VAL A 171 0.56 9.40 -16.96
N ILE A 172 -0.70 9.85 -16.85
CA ILE A 172 -1.35 10.06 -15.55
C ILE A 172 -1.59 8.70 -14.90
N SER A 173 -2.28 7.81 -15.61
CA SER A 173 -2.57 6.47 -15.11
C SER A 173 -1.28 5.69 -14.86
N HIS A 174 -0.29 5.80 -15.75
CA HIS A 174 1.02 5.19 -15.52
C HIS A 174 1.62 5.60 -14.17
N ARG A 175 1.71 6.91 -13.89
CA ARG A 175 2.28 7.41 -12.63
C ARG A 175 1.46 6.99 -11.42
N ALA A 176 0.13 7.00 -11.54
CA ALA A 176 -0.77 6.64 -10.46
C ALA A 176 -0.58 5.18 -10.05
N TRP A 177 -0.71 4.26 -11.00
CA TRP A 177 -0.64 2.83 -10.75
C TRP A 177 0.77 2.34 -10.45
N MET A 178 1.81 3.00 -10.99
CA MET A 178 3.19 2.73 -10.60
C MET A 178 3.47 3.13 -9.14
N THR A 179 2.96 4.30 -8.72
CA THR A 179 3.06 4.72 -7.31
C THR A 179 2.29 3.76 -6.40
N TYR A 180 1.14 3.28 -6.86
CA TYR A 180 0.32 2.29 -6.17
C TYR A 180 1.06 0.97 -5.97
N SER A 181 1.69 0.43 -7.03
CA SER A 181 2.52 -0.78 -6.96
C SER A 181 3.69 -0.62 -5.98
N ILE A 182 4.41 0.51 -6.03
CA ILE A 182 5.54 0.74 -5.14
C ILE A 182 5.06 0.90 -3.68
N ALA A 183 3.91 1.53 -3.44
CA ALA A 183 3.34 1.62 -2.09
C ALA A 183 3.03 0.23 -1.51
N PHE A 184 2.54 -0.70 -2.34
CA PHE A 184 2.38 -2.10 -1.93
C PHE A 184 3.69 -2.82 -1.70
N MET A 185 4.72 -2.61 -2.53
CA MET A 185 6.06 -3.14 -2.23
C MET A 185 6.62 -2.63 -0.90
N LEU A 186 6.34 -1.36 -0.54
CA LEU A 186 6.78 -0.76 0.72
C LEU A 186 6.06 -1.33 1.96
N THR A 187 4.97 -2.07 1.81
CA THR A 187 4.35 -2.77 2.95
C THR A 187 5.29 -3.79 3.55
N ALA A 188 6.16 -4.42 2.75
CA ALA A 188 7.14 -5.37 3.25
C ALA A 188 8.06 -4.75 4.33
N PRO A 189 8.83 -3.68 4.06
CA PRO A 189 9.61 -3.01 5.09
C PRO A 189 8.75 -2.44 6.22
N LEU A 190 7.63 -1.79 5.90
CA LEU A 190 6.77 -1.16 6.91
C LEU A 190 6.20 -2.18 7.90
N LEU A 191 5.84 -3.37 7.43
CA LEU A 191 5.38 -4.47 8.28
C LEU A 191 6.45 -4.77 9.34
N ARG A 192 7.72 -4.92 8.95
CA ARG A 192 8.85 -5.15 9.88
C ARG A 192 9.03 -4.01 10.86
N PHE A 193 9.02 -2.78 10.39
CA PHE A 193 9.15 -1.62 11.26
C PHE A 193 8.04 -1.55 12.29
N ILE A 194 6.80 -1.88 11.90
CA ILE A 194 5.66 -1.85 12.81
C ILE A 194 5.76 -3.00 13.81
N TRP A 195 5.90 -4.27 13.41
CA TRP A 195 5.87 -5.37 14.39
C TRP A 195 7.11 -5.42 15.30
N ILE A 196 8.26 -4.87 14.88
CA ILE A 196 9.44 -4.70 15.74
C ILE A 196 9.27 -3.46 16.65
N GLY A 197 8.81 -2.34 16.08
CA GLY A 197 8.80 -1.05 16.78
C GLY A 197 7.56 -0.75 17.61
N ILE A 198 6.43 -1.42 17.35
CA ILE A 198 5.19 -1.23 18.11
C ILE A 198 5.21 -2.02 19.42
N GLN A 199 5.96 -3.13 19.49
CA GLN A 199 5.98 -4.01 20.66
C GLN A 199 6.35 -3.28 21.97
N PRO A 200 7.33 -2.36 22.02
CA PRO A 200 7.62 -1.58 23.23
C PRO A 200 6.52 -0.57 23.61
N LEU A 201 5.67 -0.17 22.66
CA LEU A 201 4.67 0.88 22.84
C LEU A 201 3.29 0.31 23.17
N ILE A 202 2.89 -0.75 22.46
CA ILE A 202 1.61 -1.44 22.61
C ILE A 202 1.89 -2.94 22.57
N PRO A 203 2.37 -3.53 23.69
CA PRO A 203 2.78 -4.92 23.74
C PRO A 203 1.64 -5.85 23.34
N GLN A 204 1.92 -6.76 22.41
CA GLN A 204 1.07 -7.90 22.10
C GLN A 204 1.67 -9.16 22.72
N HIS A 205 0.83 -10.18 22.83
CA HIS A 205 1.17 -11.46 23.45
C HIS A 205 2.38 -12.12 22.78
N ASP A 206 2.43 -12.10 21.45
CA ASP A 206 3.48 -12.69 20.65
C ASP A 206 3.72 -11.92 19.34
N LEU A 207 4.78 -12.32 18.64
CA LEU A 207 5.22 -11.68 17.40
C LEU A 207 4.20 -11.85 16.27
N LEU A 208 3.57 -13.02 16.12
CA LEU A 208 2.56 -13.25 15.08
C LEU A 208 1.30 -12.39 15.28
N THR A 209 0.90 -12.13 16.52
CA THR A 209 -0.15 -11.18 16.87
C THR A 209 0.23 -9.77 16.42
N ASN A 210 1.48 -9.36 16.63
CA ASN A 210 1.99 -8.07 16.14
C ASN A 210 2.09 -7.98 14.62
N ILE A 211 2.42 -9.09 13.93
CA ILE A 211 2.31 -9.16 12.48
C ILE A 211 0.86 -8.91 12.07
N GLY A 212 -0.11 -9.54 12.75
CA GLY A 212 -1.53 -9.32 12.52
C GLY A 212 -1.95 -7.86 12.70
N VAL A 213 -1.52 -7.22 13.79
CA VAL A 213 -1.72 -5.78 14.04
C VAL A 213 -1.15 -4.93 12.92
N ALA A 214 0.10 -5.16 12.53
CA ALA A 214 0.76 -4.42 11.46
C ALA A 214 0.03 -4.60 10.11
N SER A 215 -0.45 -5.81 9.85
CA SER A 215 -1.25 -6.17 8.69
C SER A 215 -2.59 -5.45 8.62
N LEU A 216 -3.32 -5.36 9.74
CA LEU A 216 -4.59 -4.62 9.83
C LEU A 216 -4.38 -3.12 9.54
N ILE A 217 -3.31 -2.53 10.07
CA ILE A 217 -2.94 -1.13 9.81
C ILE A 217 -2.62 -0.94 8.33
N LEU A 218 -1.77 -1.80 7.75
CA LEU A 218 -1.29 -1.67 6.38
C LEU A 218 -2.38 -1.94 5.33
N GLY A 219 -3.38 -2.75 5.65
CA GLY A 219 -4.56 -2.97 4.78
C GLY A 219 -5.30 -1.67 4.42
N VAL A 220 -5.23 -0.68 5.32
CA VAL A 220 -5.79 0.67 5.10
C VAL A 220 -4.73 1.66 4.64
N VAL A 221 -3.59 1.68 5.34
CA VAL A 221 -2.55 2.70 5.15
C VAL A 221 -1.89 2.57 3.78
N ALA A 222 -1.63 1.37 3.27
CA ALA A 222 -0.96 1.19 1.99
C ALA A 222 -1.77 1.74 0.80
N PRO A 223 -3.04 1.32 0.57
CA PRO A 223 -3.85 1.88 -0.50
C PRO A 223 -4.19 3.36 -0.27
N GLY A 224 -4.39 3.77 0.98
CA GLY A 224 -4.67 5.17 1.34
C GLY A 224 -3.49 6.11 1.10
N ALA A 225 -2.27 5.71 1.46
CA ALA A 225 -1.05 6.48 1.23
C ALA A 225 -0.74 6.61 -0.26
N ALA A 226 -0.98 5.55 -1.04
CA ALA A 226 -0.84 5.61 -2.50
C ALA A 226 -1.82 6.60 -3.13
N ALA A 227 -3.09 6.56 -2.70
CA ALA A 227 -4.11 7.52 -3.14
C ALA A 227 -3.73 8.95 -2.75
N ALA A 228 -3.28 9.18 -1.51
CA ALA A 228 -2.83 10.49 -1.04
C ALA A 228 -1.62 11.01 -1.83
N ALA A 229 -0.63 10.15 -2.14
CA ALA A 229 0.54 10.51 -2.94
C ALA A 229 0.14 10.94 -4.36
N PHE A 230 -0.80 10.24 -4.99
CA PHE A 230 -1.36 10.64 -6.28
C PHE A 230 -2.07 12.00 -6.17
N MET A 231 -2.92 12.18 -5.17
CA MET A 231 -3.60 13.45 -4.94
C MET A 231 -2.60 14.58 -4.81
N VAL A 232 -1.57 14.46 -3.98
CA VAL A 232 -0.59 15.53 -3.79
C VAL A 232 0.24 15.81 -5.06
N SER A 233 0.51 14.79 -5.88
CA SER A 233 1.35 14.92 -7.08
C SER A 233 0.62 15.39 -8.34
N GLN A 234 -0.71 15.30 -8.38
CA GLN A 234 -1.53 15.71 -9.51
C GLN A 234 -2.44 16.88 -9.13
N ARG A 235 -2.60 17.82 -10.06
CA ARG A 235 -3.65 18.85 -9.98
C ARG A 235 -4.62 18.63 -11.14
N PRO A 236 -5.93 18.55 -10.85
CA PRO A 236 -6.90 18.54 -11.93
C PRO A 236 -6.88 19.89 -12.65
N PRO A 237 -7.14 19.93 -13.97
CA PRO A 237 -7.45 21.18 -14.65
C PRO A 237 -8.74 21.80 -14.05
N PRO A 238 -8.95 23.11 -14.22
CA PRO A 238 -10.23 23.73 -13.91
C PRO A 238 -11.35 22.99 -14.66
N ASP A 239 -12.47 22.75 -13.99
CA ASP A 239 -13.66 22.16 -14.59
C ASP A 239 -14.78 23.21 -14.57
N ASP A 240 -15.56 23.31 -15.65
CA ASP A 240 -16.68 24.25 -15.80
C ASP A 240 -17.86 23.87 -14.89
N VAL A 241 -17.84 22.67 -14.31
CA VAL A 241 -18.84 22.24 -13.32
C VAL A 241 -18.73 23.08 -12.06
N THR A 242 -19.71 23.95 -11.86
CA THR A 242 -19.83 24.84 -10.69
C THR A 242 -20.87 24.39 -9.67
N THR A 243 -21.64 23.33 -9.96
CA THR A 243 -22.76 22.91 -9.10
C THR A 243 -22.27 22.32 -7.77
N PRO A 244 -22.61 22.94 -6.62
CA PRO A 244 -22.21 22.43 -5.31
C PRO A 244 -22.94 21.12 -5.01
N VAL A 245 -22.22 20.14 -4.48
CA VAL A 245 -22.86 18.90 -4.02
C VAL A 245 -23.50 19.12 -2.65
N PRO A 246 -24.75 18.63 -2.45
CA PRO A 246 -25.48 18.87 -1.21
C PRO A 246 -24.82 18.19 -0.01
N ALA A 247 -24.92 18.83 1.15
CA ALA A 247 -24.25 18.40 2.39
C ALA A 247 -24.65 17.00 2.86
N TRP A 248 -25.89 16.57 2.58
CA TRP A 248 -26.41 15.26 2.98
C TRP A 248 -25.58 14.10 2.42
N ARG A 249 -24.91 14.26 1.26
CA ARG A 249 -24.07 13.19 0.70
C ARG A 249 -22.86 12.88 1.59
N TYR A 250 -22.30 13.88 2.26
CA TYR A 250 -21.21 13.65 3.21
C TYR A 250 -21.74 13.07 4.52
N GLY A 251 -22.93 13.51 4.97
CA GLY A 251 -23.62 12.90 6.11
C GLY A 251 -23.92 11.41 5.88
N ALA A 252 -24.39 11.05 4.68
CA ALA A 252 -24.61 9.67 4.28
C ALA A 252 -23.31 8.86 4.25
N ALA A 253 -22.21 9.43 3.73
CA ALA A 253 -20.91 8.77 3.76
C ALA A 253 -20.45 8.46 5.20
N VAL A 254 -20.56 9.43 6.10
CA VAL A 254 -20.23 9.23 7.53
C VAL A 254 -21.16 8.18 8.16
N ALA A 255 -22.46 8.22 7.89
CA ALA A 255 -23.42 7.24 8.43
C ALA A 255 -23.06 5.81 7.99
N VAL A 256 -22.68 5.61 6.72
CA VAL A 256 -22.21 4.32 6.20
C VAL A 256 -20.95 3.87 6.94
N ALA A 257 -19.99 4.78 7.15
CA ALA A 257 -18.76 4.45 7.88
C ALA A 257 -19.03 4.06 9.33
N VAL A 258 -19.91 4.80 10.03
CA VAL A 258 -20.31 4.50 11.41
C VAL A 258 -21.00 3.14 11.48
N ALA A 259 -22.02 2.91 10.64
CA ALA A 259 -22.76 1.66 10.63
C ALA A 259 -21.83 0.45 10.38
N GLY A 260 -20.99 0.51 9.35
CA GLY A 260 -20.04 -0.57 9.08
C GLY A 260 -18.98 -0.75 10.17
N SER A 261 -18.53 0.35 10.82
CA SER A 261 -17.57 0.26 11.94
C SER A 261 -18.20 -0.42 13.15
N LEU A 262 -19.45 -0.09 13.47
CA LEU A 262 -20.20 -0.72 14.57
C LEU A 262 -20.44 -2.20 14.29
N THR A 263 -20.82 -2.56 13.06
CA THR A 263 -21.02 -3.96 12.67
C THR A 263 -19.72 -4.75 12.75
N TYR A 264 -18.63 -4.23 12.19
CA TYR A 264 -17.34 -4.91 12.27
C TYR A 264 -16.86 -5.06 13.71
N THR A 265 -17.03 -4.02 14.54
CA THR A 265 -16.72 -4.09 15.99
C THR A 265 -17.56 -5.17 16.67
N ALA A 266 -18.85 -5.24 16.39
CA ALA A 266 -19.72 -6.27 16.94
C ALA A 266 -19.33 -7.69 16.51
N MET A 267 -18.80 -7.87 15.29
CA MET A 267 -18.26 -9.16 14.83
C MET A 267 -16.98 -9.50 15.59
N THR A 268 -16.03 -8.55 15.71
CA THR A 268 -14.76 -8.79 16.40
C THR A 268 -14.93 -9.07 17.90
N LEU A 269 -15.89 -8.41 18.56
CA LEU A 269 -16.20 -8.66 19.98
C LEU A 269 -16.84 -10.04 20.23
N ARG A 270 -17.26 -10.76 19.18
CA ARG A 270 -17.79 -12.13 19.27
C ARG A 270 -16.71 -13.18 19.02
N LEU A 271 -15.46 -12.78 18.77
CA LEU A 271 -14.36 -13.72 18.60
C LEU A 271 -14.06 -14.44 19.93
N PRO A 272 -13.75 -15.74 19.88
CA PRO A 272 -13.41 -16.50 21.08
C PRO A 272 -12.08 -16.02 21.67
N GLU A 273 -11.95 -16.07 23.00
CA GLU A 273 -10.65 -16.03 23.66
C GLU A 273 -9.78 -17.20 23.12
N PRO A 274 -8.48 -17.00 22.85
CA PRO A 274 -7.61 -15.90 23.27
C PRO A 274 -7.43 -14.76 22.25
N ILE A 275 -8.29 -14.64 21.23
CA ILE A 275 -8.09 -13.65 20.15
C ILE A 275 -8.34 -12.24 20.69
N PRO A 276 -7.34 -11.33 20.67
CA PRO A 276 -7.50 -10.00 21.26
C PRO A 276 -8.57 -9.19 20.52
N HIS A 277 -9.62 -8.76 21.22
CA HIS A 277 -10.66 -7.92 20.60
C HIS A 277 -10.16 -6.52 20.22
N THR A 278 -9.04 -6.09 20.80
CA THR A 278 -8.35 -4.84 20.48
C THR A 278 -7.87 -4.77 19.02
N LEU A 279 -7.79 -5.91 18.31
CA LEU A 279 -7.48 -5.97 16.88
C LEU A 279 -8.38 -5.05 16.03
N VAL A 280 -9.65 -4.87 16.42
CA VAL A 280 -10.56 -3.96 15.72
C VAL A 280 -10.04 -2.53 15.66
N ALA A 281 -9.36 -2.06 16.71
CA ALA A 281 -8.87 -0.69 16.80
C ALA A 281 -7.73 -0.44 15.81
N PHE A 282 -6.85 -1.44 15.61
CA PHE A 282 -5.73 -1.35 14.67
C PHE A 282 -6.17 -1.26 13.20
N HIS A 283 -7.43 -1.63 12.90
CA HIS A 283 -8.06 -1.37 11.62
C HIS A 283 -8.81 -0.02 11.61
N LEU A 284 -9.70 0.20 12.58
CA LEU A 284 -10.63 1.33 12.57
C LEU A 284 -9.93 2.68 12.81
N VAL A 285 -8.91 2.74 13.67
CA VAL A 285 -8.19 3.99 13.96
C VAL A 285 -7.52 4.56 12.70
N PRO A 286 -6.64 3.83 11.97
CA PRO A 286 -6.05 4.37 10.75
C PRO A 286 -7.10 4.69 9.68
N LEU A 287 -8.21 3.93 9.63
CA LEU A 287 -9.31 4.21 8.72
C LEU A 287 -10.03 5.52 9.01
N TRP A 288 -10.40 5.78 10.26
CA TRP A 288 -11.04 7.03 10.66
C TRP A 288 -10.11 8.24 10.50
N ILE A 289 -8.80 8.06 10.70
CA ILE A 289 -7.80 9.07 10.34
C ILE A 289 -7.85 9.34 8.82
N ALA A 290 -7.89 8.31 7.98
CA ALA A 290 -7.98 8.49 6.52
C ALA A 290 -9.29 9.18 6.09
N ILE A 291 -10.42 8.82 6.70
CA ILE A 291 -11.72 9.49 6.50
C ILE A 291 -11.61 10.98 6.86
N ALA A 292 -11.04 11.30 8.02
CA ALA A 292 -10.85 12.68 8.46
C ALA A 292 -9.96 13.48 7.50
N LEU A 293 -8.85 12.89 7.05
CA LEU A 293 -7.95 13.53 6.07
C LEU A 293 -8.65 13.79 4.74
N ALA A 294 -9.45 12.84 4.25
CA ALA A 294 -10.24 13.02 3.03
C ALA A 294 -11.31 14.10 3.20
N ALA A 295 -12.00 14.15 4.35
CA ALA A 295 -12.98 15.18 4.68
C ALA A 295 -12.35 16.58 4.77
N VAL A 296 -11.16 16.71 5.37
CA VAL A 296 -10.37 17.94 5.35
C VAL A 296 -10.00 18.34 3.92
N GLY A 297 -9.66 17.37 3.08
CA GLY A 297 -9.42 17.57 1.64
C GLY A 297 -10.64 18.14 0.90
N VAL A 298 -11.82 17.60 1.16
CA VAL A 298 -13.10 18.12 0.65
C VAL A 298 -13.33 19.56 1.14
N ALA A 299 -13.26 19.80 2.44
CA ALA A 299 -13.54 21.11 3.05
C ALA A 299 -12.60 22.20 2.52
N ARG A 300 -11.31 21.91 2.39
CA ARG A 300 -10.31 22.84 1.83
C ARG A 300 -10.58 23.15 0.36
N SER A 301 -10.97 22.15 -0.44
CA SER A 301 -11.31 22.35 -1.86
C SER A 301 -12.56 23.22 -2.02
N ARG A 302 -13.59 22.99 -1.20
CA ARG A 302 -14.80 23.84 -1.18
C ARG A 302 -14.49 25.28 -0.79
N LYS A 303 -13.66 25.50 0.24
CA LYS A 303 -13.23 26.86 0.65
C LYS A 303 -12.50 27.60 -0.47
N ARG A 304 -11.76 26.87 -1.32
CA ARG A 304 -11.03 27.41 -2.48
C ARG A 304 -11.87 27.47 -3.76
N ARG A 305 -13.13 27.04 -3.72
CA ARG A 305 -14.03 26.91 -4.89
C ARG A 305 -13.43 26.04 -6.02
N ASP A 306 -12.62 25.05 -5.65
CA ASP A 306 -12.01 24.10 -6.59
C ASP A 306 -12.88 22.83 -6.67
N THR A 307 -13.83 22.83 -7.61
CA THR A 307 -14.85 21.78 -7.76
C THR A 307 -14.28 20.48 -8.31
N ALA A 308 -13.27 20.56 -9.20
CA ALA A 308 -12.59 19.39 -9.72
C ALA A 308 -11.82 18.66 -8.60
N ARG A 309 -11.13 19.41 -7.74
CA ARG A 309 -10.40 18.82 -6.62
C ARG A 309 -11.30 18.33 -5.51
N GLU A 310 -12.39 19.05 -5.23
CA GLU A 310 -13.42 18.60 -4.31
C GLU A 310 -14.00 17.24 -4.75
N ARG A 311 -14.29 17.08 -6.04
CA ARG A 311 -14.81 15.82 -6.59
C ARG A 311 -13.86 14.65 -6.38
N GLN A 312 -12.57 14.84 -6.66
CA GLN A 312 -11.56 13.81 -6.42
C GLN A 312 -11.50 13.40 -4.93
N TRP A 313 -11.46 14.38 -4.01
CA TRP A 313 -11.46 14.10 -2.58
C TRP A 313 -12.75 13.43 -2.10
N ARG A 314 -13.90 13.80 -2.68
CA ARG A 314 -15.19 13.18 -2.35
C ARG A 314 -15.23 11.72 -2.79
N TRP A 315 -14.73 11.39 -3.98
CA TRP A 315 -14.65 9.99 -4.40
C TRP A 315 -13.72 9.17 -3.51
N LEU A 316 -12.57 9.70 -3.12
CA LEU A 316 -11.70 9.03 -2.15
C LEU A 316 -12.37 8.89 -0.77
N LEU A 317 -13.08 9.93 -0.31
CA LEU A 317 -13.84 9.87 0.93
C LEU A 317 -14.84 8.70 0.90
N TRP A 318 -15.58 8.53 -0.20
CA TRP A 318 -16.49 7.39 -0.37
C TRP A 318 -15.76 6.04 -0.32
N GLY A 319 -14.56 5.95 -0.88
CA GLY A 319 -13.73 4.76 -0.79
C GLY A 319 -13.37 4.40 0.65
N PHE A 320 -12.98 5.39 1.46
CA PHE A 320 -12.68 5.18 2.88
C PHE A 320 -13.94 4.93 3.71
N THR A 321 -15.04 5.64 3.47
CA THR A 321 -16.26 5.46 4.27
C THR A 321 -17.01 4.17 3.94
N ALA A 322 -16.84 3.61 2.74
CA ALA A 322 -17.37 2.30 2.39
C ALA A 322 -16.50 1.14 2.91
N ALA A 323 -15.26 1.41 3.33
CA ALA A 323 -14.32 0.38 3.79
C ALA A 323 -14.86 -0.48 4.95
N PRO A 324 -15.47 0.04 6.03
CA PRO A 324 -15.98 -0.80 7.13
C PRO A 324 -17.09 -1.76 6.70
N VAL A 325 -17.93 -1.34 5.74
CA VAL A 325 -18.96 -2.20 5.15
C VAL A 325 -18.32 -3.28 4.29
N SER A 326 -17.33 -2.91 3.47
CA SER A 326 -16.57 -3.87 2.67
C SER A 326 -15.85 -4.91 3.52
N VAL A 327 -15.26 -4.50 4.64
CA VAL A 327 -14.67 -5.39 5.66
C VAL A 327 -15.71 -6.38 6.18
N THR A 328 -16.88 -5.88 6.59
CA THR A 328 -17.98 -6.71 7.10
C THR A 328 -18.42 -7.74 6.05
N LEU A 329 -18.60 -7.31 4.79
CA LEU A 329 -19.01 -8.20 3.70
C LEU A 329 -17.92 -9.22 3.36
N PHE A 330 -16.65 -8.81 3.37
CA PHE A 330 -15.53 -9.71 3.13
C PHE A 330 -15.46 -10.80 4.20
N SER A 331 -15.74 -10.45 5.47
CA SER A 331 -15.84 -11.43 6.55
C SER A 331 -16.98 -12.45 6.39
N LEU A 332 -17.86 -12.28 5.40
CA LEU A 332 -18.91 -13.24 5.05
C LEU A 332 -18.58 -14.06 3.80
N ILE A 333 -17.55 -13.68 3.03
CA ILE A 333 -17.21 -14.25 1.71
C ILE A 333 -15.75 -14.71 1.73
N VAL A 334 -15.50 -15.84 2.39
CA VAL A 334 -14.15 -16.40 2.57
C VAL A 334 -14.17 -17.90 2.27
N PRO A 335 -13.00 -18.50 1.95
CA PRO A 335 -12.93 -19.90 1.57
C PRO A 335 -13.63 -20.83 2.58
N PRO A 336 -14.22 -21.95 2.14
CA PRO A 336 -14.92 -22.89 3.03
C PRO A 336 -14.05 -23.45 4.17
N THR A 337 -12.72 -23.38 4.01
CA THR A 337 -11.73 -23.81 4.98
C THR A 337 -11.49 -22.82 6.11
N PHE A 338 -12.06 -21.62 6.05
CA PHE A 338 -11.89 -20.58 7.08
C PHE A 338 -12.84 -20.81 8.25
N THR A 339 -12.33 -20.64 9.46
CA THR A 339 -13.19 -20.45 10.63
C THR A 339 -13.85 -19.07 10.60
N ALA A 340 -14.87 -18.84 11.42
CA ALA A 340 -15.46 -17.51 11.58
C ALA A 340 -14.43 -16.47 12.08
N ALA A 341 -13.43 -16.91 12.86
CA ALA A 341 -12.36 -16.03 13.31
C ALA A 341 -11.42 -15.62 12.16
N ASP A 342 -10.98 -16.59 11.36
CA ASP A 342 -10.15 -16.34 10.18
C ASP A 342 -10.84 -15.35 9.22
N ALA A 343 -12.15 -15.52 9.06
CA ALA A 343 -12.98 -14.67 8.22
C ALA A 343 -13.02 -13.21 8.68
N ILE A 344 -13.23 -12.98 9.98
CA ILE A 344 -13.30 -11.64 10.57
C ILE A 344 -11.94 -10.93 10.50
N ILE A 345 -10.86 -11.65 10.78
CA ILE A 345 -9.50 -11.11 10.73
C ILE A 345 -9.10 -10.79 9.28
N ALA A 346 -9.36 -11.70 8.34
CA ALA A 346 -9.09 -11.49 6.91
C ALA A 346 -9.90 -10.31 6.36
N GLY A 347 -11.17 -10.18 6.76
CA GLY A 347 -11.98 -9.01 6.43
C GLY A 347 -11.30 -7.70 6.84
N GLY A 348 -10.75 -7.61 8.05
CA GLY A 348 -10.02 -6.42 8.50
C GLY A 348 -8.73 -6.15 7.74
N MET A 349 -8.04 -7.21 7.30
CA MET A 349 -6.76 -7.10 6.58
C MET A 349 -6.93 -6.70 5.11
N ASP A 350 -7.95 -7.22 4.43
CA ASP A 350 -8.12 -7.09 2.98
C ASP A 350 -9.32 -6.25 2.57
N GLY A 351 -10.41 -6.30 3.35
CA GLY A 351 -11.71 -5.77 2.94
C GLY A 351 -11.72 -4.26 2.71
N ALA A 352 -10.93 -3.48 3.47
CA ALA A 352 -10.84 -2.04 3.26
C ALA A 352 -10.14 -1.66 1.95
N GLY A 353 -9.19 -2.48 1.48
CA GLY A 353 -8.43 -2.19 0.27
C GLY A 353 -9.32 -2.10 -0.97
N ILE A 354 -10.41 -2.85 -1.01
CA ILE A 354 -11.31 -2.96 -2.18
C ILE A 354 -11.94 -1.61 -2.55
N PRO A 355 -12.79 -0.97 -1.71
CA PRO A 355 -13.43 0.29 -2.07
C PRO A 355 -12.43 1.43 -2.21
N ILE A 356 -11.34 1.43 -1.44
CA ILE A 356 -10.27 2.43 -1.57
C ILE A 356 -9.63 2.35 -2.96
N THR A 357 -9.31 1.14 -3.42
CA THR A 357 -8.70 0.91 -4.75
C THR A 357 -9.67 1.27 -5.88
N ILE A 358 -10.95 0.91 -5.76
CA ILE A 358 -11.97 1.23 -6.77
C ILE A 358 -12.12 2.74 -6.90
N CYS A 359 -12.33 3.46 -5.80
CA CYS A 359 -12.49 4.90 -5.82
C CYS A 359 -11.21 5.62 -6.29
N PHE A 360 -10.03 5.10 -5.93
CA PHE A 360 -8.76 5.56 -6.48
C PHE A 360 -8.73 5.39 -8.02
N GLY A 361 -9.14 4.23 -8.54
CA GLY A 361 -9.23 3.98 -9.98
C GLY A 361 -10.16 4.96 -10.70
N VAL A 362 -11.31 5.29 -10.11
CA VAL A 362 -12.24 6.31 -10.63
C VAL A 362 -11.59 7.69 -10.69
N VAL A 363 -10.89 8.09 -9.61
CA VAL A 363 -10.16 9.36 -9.53
C VAL A 363 -9.08 9.45 -10.62
N VAL A 364 -8.31 8.38 -10.80
CA VAL A 364 -7.26 8.29 -11.82
C VAL A 364 -7.86 8.34 -13.24
N HIS A 365 -8.93 7.58 -13.48
CA HIS A 365 -9.59 7.53 -14.78
C HIS A 365 -10.13 8.90 -15.20
N ALA A 366 -10.81 9.60 -14.29
CA ALA A 366 -11.32 10.93 -14.54
C ALA A 366 -10.18 11.93 -14.82
N ALA A 367 -9.09 11.86 -14.05
CA ALA A 367 -7.93 12.73 -14.26
C ALA A 367 -7.23 12.47 -15.61
N ALA A 368 -7.18 11.22 -16.05
CA ALA A 368 -6.61 10.86 -17.34
C ALA A 368 -7.45 11.38 -18.52
N ARG A 369 -8.78 11.24 -18.46
CA ARG A 369 -9.69 11.73 -19.53
C ARG A 369 -9.68 13.25 -19.68
N MET A 370 -9.67 13.99 -18.58
CA MET A 370 -9.65 15.45 -18.65
C MET A 370 -8.43 16.01 -19.40
N ARG A 371 -7.32 15.26 -19.47
CA ARG A 371 -6.14 15.63 -20.24
C ARG A 371 -6.18 15.23 -21.72
N THR A 372 -6.94 14.19 -22.08
CA THR A 372 -7.09 13.82 -23.49
C THR A 372 -7.99 14.81 -24.22
N ASP A 373 -8.92 15.43 -23.49
CA ASP A 373 -9.93 16.33 -24.04
C ASP A 373 -9.47 17.80 -24.08
N GLU A 374 -8.29 18.14 -23.51
CA GLU A 374 -7.67 19.45 -23.73
C GLU A 374 -7.27 19.58 -25.21
N PRO A 375 -7.85 20.53 -25.98
CA PRO A 375 -7.45 20.74 -27.36
C PRO A 375 -5.96 21.05 -27.42
N HIS A 376 -5.23 20.39 -28.32
CA HIS A 376 -3.84 20.71 -28.64
C HIS A 376 -3.74 22.19 -28.99
N GLN A 377 -3.40 23.05 -28.03
CA GLN A 377 -2.91 24.38 -28.34
C GLN A 377 -1.63 24.18 -29.16
N PRO A 378 -1.58 24.65 -30.42
CA PRO A 378 -0.34 24.63 -31.19
C PRO A 378 0.71 25.36 -30.36
N ARG A 379 1.91 24.78 -30.24
CA ARG A 379 3.06 25.54 -29.73
C ARG A 379 3.14 26.79 -30.58
N LEU A 380 2.94 27.96 -29.99
CA LEU A 380 3.21 29.23 -30.65
C LEU A 380 4.64 29.14 -31.18
N SER A 381 4.78 28.99 -32.49
CA SER A 381 6.06 29.14 -33.16
C SER A 381 6.56 30.52 -32.77
N THR A 382 7.79 30.57 -32.27
CA THR A 382 8.55 31.79 -32.07
C THR A 382 8.34 32.69 -33.28
N ALA A 383 7.63 33.80 -33.09
CA ALA A 383 7.45 34.81 -34.11
C ALA A 383 8.84 35.24 -34.58
N GLU A 384 9.10 35.08 -35.87
CA GLU A 384 10.21 35.72 -36.55
C GLU A 384 10.09 37.22 -36.28
N THR A 385 11.12 37.78 -35.64
CA THR A 385 11.35 39.22 -35.62
C THR A 385 11.60 39.68 -37.06
N PRO A 386 10.79 40.59 -37.62
CA PRO A 386 11.16 41.26 -38.85
C PRO A 386 12.32 42.21 -38.52
N SER A 387 13.47 41.97 -39.15
CA SER A 387 14.56 42.94 -39.19
C SER A 387 14.05 44.18 -39.93
N ALA A 388 13.98 45.30 -39.22
CA ALA A 388 13.79 46.61 -39.81
C ALA A 388 15.04 47.45 -39.52
N VAL A 389 15.56 48.03 -40.60
CA VAL A 389 16.64 49.02 -40.75
C VAL A 389 18.06 48.47 -40.76
#